data_AF-A0A7C7ESV9-F1
#
_entry.id   AF-A0A7C7ESV9-F1
#
_cell.length_a   1.000
_cell.length_b   1.000
_cell.length_c   1.000
_cell.angle_alpha   90.00
_cell.angle_beta   90.00
_cell.angle_gamma   90.00
#
_symmetry.space_group_name_H-M   'P 1'
#
loop_
_entity.id
_entity.type
_entity.pdbx_description
1 polymer ?
#
loop_
_entity_poly.entity_id
_entity_poly.type
_entity_poly.pdbx_seq_one_letter_code
_entity_poly.pdbx_strand_id
1 'polypeptide(L)'
;MTLLILIYGLIIGSFLNVCIYRIPREESIAWPGSHCPVCKHKLKWYDNIPLLSYIVLWGRCRYCNTGISIQYPLVELLNGFIYIIMYLLLGFGTDFIFYSLIASVLLAIVFIDLKEMIIPDSLVVAILVISLVHKAVNYFAYGISPDLIGSLLGLLIAGGLFLAIVVISRGGMGGGDVTLIGALGFVLGVKYI
;
A
#
# COMPACT_ATOMS: atom_id res chain seq x y z
N MET A 1 7.64 20.50 9.68
CA MET A 1 6.56 19.52 9.45
C MET A 1 6.88 18.58 8.30
N THR A 2 7.20 19.09 7.10
CA THR A 2 7.51 18.28 5.91
C THR A 2 8.60 17.21 6.13
N LEU A 3 9.69 17.54 6.83
CA LEU A 3 10.73 16.57 7.16
C LEU A 3 10.22 15.39 8.01
N LEU A 4 9.33 15.66 8.98
CA LEU A 4 8.74 14.61 9.81
C LEU A 4 7.84 13.70 8.98
N ILE A 5 7.08 14.28 8.05
CA ILE A 5 6.21 13.53 7.14
C ILE A 5 7.03 12.68 6.18
N LEU A 6 8.15 13.20 5.67
CA LEU A 6 9.08 12.43 4.88
C LEU A 6 9.61 11.24 5.68
N ILE A 7 10.13 11.46 6.89
CA ILE A 7 10.65 10.38 7.74
C ILE A 7 9.57 9.33 8.00
N TYR A 8 8.34 9.75 8.29
CA TYR A 8 7.23 8.84 8.50
C TYR A 8 6.91 8.03 7.22
N GLY A 9 6.83 8.69 6.06
CA GLY A 9 6.62 8.02 4.77
C GLY A 9 7.73 7.03 4.44
N LEU A 10 8.99 7.35 4.75
CA LEU A 10 10.12 6.42 4.60
C LEU A 10 10.00 5.20 5.51
N ILE A 11 9.58 5.38 6.77
CA ILE A 11 9.35 4.27 7.72
C ILE A 11 8.25 3.35 7.20
N ILE A 12 7.11 3.92 6.77
CA ILE A 12 6.02 3.16 6.17
C ILE A 12 6.52 2.43 4.92
N GLY A 13 7.28 3.09 4.05
CA GLY A 13 7.84 2.48 2.84
C GLY A 13 8.78 1.30 3.16
N SER A 14 9.54 1.36 4.25
CA SER A 14 10.38 0.25 4.70
C SER A 14 9.54 -0.93 5.15
N PHE A 15 8.42 -0.68 5.84
CA PHE A 15 7.44 -1.72 6.17
C PHE A 15 6.77 -2.31 4.91
N LEU A 16 6.48 -1.49 3.89
CA LEU A 16 5.93 -2.00 2.62
C LEU A 16 6.85 -3.02 1.95
N ASN A 17 8.18 -2.88 2.05
CA ASN A 17 9.10 -3.91 1.55
C ASN A 17 8.89 -5.28 2.24
N VAL A 18 8.55 -5.28 3.53
CA VAL A 18 8.17 -6.52 4.25
C VAL A 18 6.88 -7.08 3.69
N CYS A 19 5.86 -6.24 3.50
CA CYS A 19 4.58 -6.66 2.91
C CYS A 19 4.75 -7.23 1.50
N ILE A 20 5.50 -6.53 0.63
CA ILE A 20 5.76 -6.95 -0.75
C ILE A 20 6.48 -8.30 -0.79
N TYR A 21 7.40 -8.56 0.15
CA TYR A 21 8.10 -9.84 0.21
C TYR A 21 7.23 -10.97 0.79
N ARG A 22 6.51 -10.71 1.88
CA ARG A 22 5.87 -11.76 2.69
C ARG A 22 4.45 -12.11 2.28
N ILE A 23 3.64 -11.13 1.88
CA ILE A 23 2.22 -11.36 1.56
C ILE A 23 2.05 -12.38 0.42
N PRO A 24 2.79 -12.29 -0.71
CA PRO A 24 2.69 -13.28 -1.79
C PRO A 24 3.13 -14.69 -1.37
N ARG A 25 3.91 -14.80 -0.30
CA ARG A 25 4.45 -16.06 0.23
C ARG A 25 3.62 -16.61 1.40
N GLU A 26 2.49 -15.97 1.70
CA GLU A 26 1.62 -16.28 2.85
C GLU A 26 2.39 -16.28 4.19
N GLU A 27 3.49 -15.51 4.26
CA GLU A 27 4.29 -15.36 5.46
C GLU A 27 3.72 -14.27 6.37
N SER A 28 3.88 -14.44 7.68
CA SER A 28 3.46 -13.42 8.64
C SER A 28 4.27 -12.14 8.51
N ILE A 29 3.58 -11.01 8.35
CA ILE A 29 4.17 -9.67 8.30
C ILE A 29 4.69 -9.17 9.66
N ALA A 30 4.26 -9.80 10.76
CA ALA A 30 4.60 -9.39 12.12
C ALA A 30 5.71 -10.24 12.75
N TRP A 31 5.77 -11.54 12.46
CA TRP A 31 6.72 -12.47 13.06
C TRP A 31 7.21 -13.53 12.08
N PRO A 32 8.51 -13.87 12.02
CA PRO A 32 9.62 -13.29 12.79
C PRO A 32 9.96 -11.86 12.36
N GLY A 33 10.72 -11.13 13.19
CA GLY A 33 11.20 -9.78 12.83
C GLY A 33 12.07 -9.77 11.56
N SER A 34 12.48 -8.57 11.12
CA SER A 34 13.31 -8.40 9.93
C SER A 34 14.59 -9.23 10.01
N HIS A 35 14.89 -9.95 8.93
CA HIS A 35 16.04 -10.83 8.83
C HIS A 35 16.56 -10.86 7.40
N CYS A 36 17.84 -11.20 7.24
CA CYS A 36 18.42 -11.37 5.91
C CYS A 36 17.87 -12.66 5.26
N PRO A 37 17.40 -12.63 3.99
CA PRO A 37 16.85 -13.82 3.34
C PRO A 37 17.91 -14.90 3.05
N VAL A 38 19.20 -14.54 2.99
CA VAL A 38 20.29 -15.48 2.69
C VAL A 38 20.87 -16.11 3.95
N CYS A 39 21.35 -15.30 4.89
CA CYS A 39 21.99 -15.84 6.11
C CYS A 39 21.02 -16.06 7.27
N LYS A 40 19.75 -15.67 7.12
CA LYS A 40 18.70 -15.73 8.16
C LYS A 40 19.04 -15.01 9.47
N HIS A 41 20.10 -14.21 9.49
CA HIS A 41 20.48 -13.43 10.67
C HIS A 41 19.42 -12.36 10.93
N LYS A 42 19.03 -12.22 12.21
CA LYS A 42 18.08 -11.19 12.65
C LYS A 42 18.72 -9.81 12.55
N LEU A 43 18.07 -8.90 11.83
CA LEU A 43 18.56 -7.54 11.65
C LEU A 43 18.32 -6.72 12.92
N LYS A 44 19.29 -5.89 13.30
CA LYS A 44 19.11 -4.95 14.40
C LYS A 44 18.29 -3.75 13.93
N TRP A 45 17.70 -3.01 14.87
CA TRP A 45 16.83 -1.87 14.56
C TRP A 45 17.50 -0.83 13.66
N TYR A 46 18.80 -0.58 13.84
CA TYR A 46 19.56 0.39 13.04
C TYR A 46 19.88 -0.11 11.62
N ASP A 47 19.84 -1.42 11.36
CA ASP A 47 19.98 -1.97 10.01
C ASP A 47 18.69 -1.80 9.19
N ASN A 48 17.57 -1.46 9.85
CA ASN A 48 16.28 -1.17 9.22
C ASN A 48 16.00 0.36 9.10
N ILE A 49 16.99 1.23 9.33
CA ILE A 49 16.78 2.68 9.13
C ILE A 49 16.64 2.96 7.62
N PRO A 50 15.47 3.43 7.15
CA PRO A 50 15.18 3.59 5.72
C PRO A 50 16.23 4.48 5.04
N LEU A 51 16.63 4.13 3.81
CA LEU A 51 17.67 4.74 2.97
C LEU A 51 19.08 4.77 3.58
N LEU A 52 19.22 5.18 4.84
CA LEU A 52 20.49 5.34 5.52
C LEU A 52 21.22 4.01 5.67
N SER A 53 20.53 2.95 6.09
CA SER A 53 21.17 1.64 6.25
C SER A 53 21.69 1.10 4.92
N TYR A 54 20.94 1.31 3.83
CA TYR A 54 21.35 0.92 2.48
C TYR A 54 22.60 1.67 2.02
N ILE A 55 22.65 3.00 2.22
CA ILE A 55 23.80 3.84 1.83
C ILE A 55 25.04 3.47 2.66
N VAL A 56 24.90 3.38 3.98
CA VAL A 56 26.03 3.07 4.90
C VAL A 56 26.59 1.67 4.66
N LEU A 57 25.72 0.71 4.35
CA LEU A 57 26.13 -0.67 4.07
C LEU A 57 26.48 -0.91 2.58
N TRP A 58 26.49 0.14 1.76
CA TRP A 58 26.77 0.06 0.32
C TRP A 58 25.90 -0.97 -0.41
N GLY A 59 24.63 -1.05 -0.01
CA GLY A 59 23.66 -2.00 -0.54
C GLY A 59 24.00 -3.46 -0.25
N ARG A 60 24.70 -3.77 0.85
CA ARG A 60 25.07 -5.14 1.23
C ARG A 60 24.60 -5.49 2.64
N CYS A 61 24.35 -6.77 2.89
CA CYS A 61 24.06 -7.25 4.23
C CYS A 61 25.30 -7.16 5.11
N ARG A 62 25.19 -6.56 6.31
CA ARG A 62 26.28 -6.43 7.29
C ARG A 62 26.94 -7.76 7.67
N TYR A 63 26.18 -8.86 7.65
CA TYR A 63 26.60 -10.15 8.21
C TYR A 63 27.16 -11.13 7.17
N CYS A 64 26.63 -11.11 5.95
CA CYS A 64 27.01 -12.05 4.89
C CYS A 64 27.46 -11.38 3.59
N ASN A 65 27.49 -10.04 3.52
CA ASN A 65 27.89 -9.25 2.36
C ASN A 65 27.10 -9.48 1.07
N THR A 66 26.01 -10.26 1.12
CA THR A 66 25.05 -10.39 0.01
C THR A 66 24.46 -9.02 -0.36
N GLY A 67 24.32 -8.77 -1.66
CA GLY A 67 23.66 -7.56 -2.17
C GLY A 67 22.19 -7.47 -1.76
N ILE A 68 21.78 -6.29 -1.31
CA ILE A 68 20.40 -5.90 -1.04
C ILE A 68 19.83 -5.28 -2.33
N SER A 69 18.64 -5.73 -2.74
CA SER A 69 17.98 -5.24 -3.95
C SER A 69 17.74 -3.73 -3.89
N ILE A 70 17.97 -3.04 -5.01
CA ILE A 70 17.69 -1.61 -5.19
C ILE A 70 16.22 -1.25 -4.98
N GLN A 71 15.33 -2.23 -5.06
CA GLN A 71 13.93 -2.04 -4.75
C GLN A 71 13.70 -1.51 -3.33
N TYR A 72 14.48 -1.95 -2.35
CA TYR A 72 14.28 -1.55 -0.95
C TYR A 72 14.32 -0.01 -0.81
N PRO A 73 15.43 0.65 -1.18
CA PRO A 73 15.48 2.11 -1.13
C PRO A 73 14.52 2.79 -2.12
N LEU A 74 14.19 2.15 -3.25
CA LEU A 74 13.24 2.71 -4.22
C LEU A 74 11.82 2.80 -3.64
N VAL A 75 11.30 1.72 -3.05
CA VAL A 75 9.97 1.70 -2.41
C VAL A 75 9.91 2.69 -1.25
N GLU A 76 10.96 2.76 -0.43
CA GLU A 76 11.08 3.72 0.67
C GLU A 76 10.97 5.15 0.16
N LEU A 77 11.78 5.50 -0.83
CA LEU A 77 11.83 6.84 -1.43
C LEU A 77 10.51 7.23 -2.12
N LEU A 78 9.93 6.33 -2.92
CA LEU A 78 8.64 6.56 -3.59
C LEU A 78 7.53 6.80 -2.57
N ASN A 79 7.46 6.01 -1.49
CA ASN A 79 6.46 6.20 -0.46
C ASN A 79 6.68 7.51 0.31
N GLY A 80 7.93 7.84 0.64
CA GLY A 80 8.30 9.13 1.23
C GLY A 80 7.84 10.32 0.39
N PHE A 81 8.02 10.26 -0.93
CA PHE A 81 7.54 11.30 -1.84
C PHE A 81 6.02 11.37 -1.95
N ILE A 82 5.34 10.22 -2.01
CA ILE A 82 3.86 10.17 -1.98
C ILE A 82 3.34 10.92 -0.75
N TYR A 83 3.91 10.66 0.43
CA TYR A 83 3.49 11.34 1.66
C TYR A 83 3.74 12.85 1.62
N ILE A 84 4.86 13.31 1.06
CA ILE A 84 5.09 14.74 0.86
C ILE A 84 4.03 15.32 -0.08
N ILE A 85 3.78 14.69 -1.22
CA ILE A 85 2.82 15.18 -2.22
C ILE A 85 1.42 15.27 -1.60
N MET A 86 0.97 14.21 -0.93
CA MET A 86 -0.33 14.21 -0.23
C MET A 86 -0.41 15.31 0.81
N TYR A 87 0.65 15.54 1.59
CA TYR A 87 0.67 16.61 2.58
C TYR A 87 0.59 18.01 1.96
N LEU A 88 1.30 18.24 0.85
CA LEU A 88 1.29 19.53 0.16
C LEU A 88 -0.07 19.83 -0.49
N LEU A 89 -0.79 18.81 -0.95
CA LEU A 89 -2.09 18.95 -1.60
C LEU A 89 -3.26 19.07 -0.60
N LEU A 90 -3.23 18.28 0.47
CA LEU A 90 -4.37 18.12 1.39
C LEU A 90 -4.17 18.82 2.73
N GLY A 91 -2.93 19.22 3.06
CA GLY A 91 -2.58 19.67 4.41
C GLY A 91 -2.56 18.52 5.42
N PHE A 92 -2.43 18.83 6.71
CA PHE A 92 -2.52 17.82 7.76
C PHE A 92 -4.00 17.62 8.16
N GLY A 93 -4.52 16.40 8.01
CA GLY A 93 -5.93 16.09 8.28
C GLY A 93 -6.27 14.61 8.09
N THR A 94 -7.55 14.27 8.25
CA THR A 94 -8.06 12.90 8.06
C THR A 94 -7.91 12.44 6.62
N ASP A 95 -8.14 13.33 5.65
CA ASP A 95 -7.98 13.04 4.22
C ASP A 95 -6.52 12.73 3.88
N PHE A 96 -5.58 13.51 4.41
CA PHE A 96 -4.15 13.26 4.22
C PHE A 96 -3.76 11.85 4.71
N ILE A 97 -4.18 11.46 5.90
CA ILE A 97 -3.90 10.13 6.44
C ILE A 97 -4.53 9.05 5.55
N PHE A 98 -5.78 9.23 5.17
CA PHE A 98 -6.52 8.29 4.33
C PHE A 98 -5.85 8.06 2.97
N TYR A 99 -5.64 9.12 2.20
CA TYR A 99 -5.07 9.00 0.85
C TYR A 99 -3.61 8.53 0.87
N SER A 100 -2.83 8.91 1.90
CA SER A 100 -1.45 8.43 2.04
C SER A 100 -1.39 6.93 2.33
N LEU A 101 -2.31 6.40 3.16
CA LEU A 101 -2.41 4.97 3.44
C LEU A 101 -2.90 4.19 2.21
N ILE A 102 -3.94 4.67 1.52
CA ILE A 102 -4.41 4.06 0.28
C ILE A 102 -3.29 4.01 -0.76
N ALA A 103 -2.55 5.10 -0.95
CA ALA A 103 -1.42 5.15 -1.87
C ALA A 103 -0.29 4.20 -1.46
N SER A 104 -0.03 4.02 -0.16
CA SER A 104 0.94 3.02 0.34
C SER A 104 0.54 1.59 -0.02
N VAL A 105 -0.74 1.25 0.15
CA VAL A 105 -1.27 -0.07 -0.19
C VAL A 105 -1.20 -0.29 -1.70
N LEU A 106 -1.58 0.71 -2.51
CA LEU A 106 -1.47 0.64 -3.97
C LEU A 106 -0.02 0.49 -4.43
N LEU A 107 0.93 1.19 -3.80
CA LEU A 107 2.35 1.03 -4.07
C LEU A 107 2.80 -0.42 -3.82
N ALA A 108 2.37 -1.03 -2.71
CA ALA A 108 2.66 -2.43 -2.44
C ALA A 108 2.05 -3.37 -3.50
N ILE A 109 0.79 -3.14 -3.91
CA ILE A 109 0.13 -3.91 -4.97
C ILE A 109 0.94 -3.83 -6.28
N VAL A 110 1.34 -2.63 -6.70
CA VAL A 110 2.15 -2.43 -7.92
C VAL A 110 3.44 -3.24 -7.88
N PHE A 111 4.18 -3.20 -6.76
CA PHE A 111 5.45 -3.94 -6.66
C PHE A 111 5.27 -5.46 -6.51
N ILE A 112 4.14 -5.94 -6.00
CA ILE A 112 3.81 -7.36 -5.96
C ILE A 112 3.42 -7.83 -7.36
N ASP A 113 2.53 -7.10 -8.03
CA ASP A 113 2.05 -7.43 -9.36
C ASP A 113 3.19 -7.45 -10.39
N LEU A 114 4.09 -6.46 -10.35
CA LEU A 114 5.28 -6.42 -11.23
C LEU A 114 6.22 -7.63 -11.07
N LYS A 115 6.17 -8.33 -9.94
CA LYS A 115 7.07 -9.46 -9.65
C LYS A 115 6.40 -10.82 -9.81
N GLU A 116 5.22 -10.93 -9.23
CA GLU A 116 4.53 -12.20 -9.02
C GLU A 116 3.27 -12.28 -9.90
N MET A 117 2.88 -11.20 -10.58
CA MET A 117 1.67 -11.08 -11.43
C MET A 117 0.38 -11.48 -10.70
N ILE A 118 0.30 -11.10 -9.42
CA ILE A 118 -0.87 -11.35 -8.56
C ILE A 118 -1.26 -10.08 -7.80
N ILE A 119 -2.55 -9.95 -7.51
CA ILE A 119 -3.10 -8.94 -6.60
C ILE A 119 -3.61 -9.67 -5.35
N PRO A 120 -2.95 -9.55 -4.18
CA PRO A 120 -3.39 -10.24 -2.98
C PRO A 120 -4.71 -9.67 -2.43
N ASP A 121 -5.68 -10.54 -2.18
CA ASP A 121 -6.98 -10.16 -1.62
C ASP A 121 -6.88 -9.43 -0.27
N SER A 122 -5.86 -9.76 0.53
CA SER A 122 -5.60 -9.09 1.81
C SER A 122 -5.34 -7.59 1.67
N LEU A 123 -4.71 -7.15 0.57
CA LEU A 123 -4.47 -5.73 0.28
C LEU A 123 -5.73 -5.04 -0.24
N VAL A 124 -6.55 -5.74 -1.03
CA VAL A 124 -7.85 -5.23 -1.48
C VAL A 124 -8.80 -5.04 -0.29
N VAL A 125 -8.84 -6.00 0.63
CA VAL A 125 -9.60 -5.88 1.89
C VAL A 125 -9.06 -4.73 2.74
N ALA A 126 -7.73 -4.54 2.81
CA ALA A 126 -7.16 -3.39 3.52
C ALA A 126 -7.66 -2.05 2.97
N ILE A 127 -7.76 -1.90 1.64
CA ILE A 127 -8.34 -0.69 1.00
C ILE A 127 -9.78 -0.46 1.47
N LEU A 128 -10.61 -1.49 1.48
CA LEU A 128 -12.01 -1.39 1.92
C LEU A 128 -12.12 -1.03 3.41
N VAL A 129 -11.32 -1.68 4.27
CA VAL A 129 -11.29 -1.40 5.71
C VAL A 129 -10.85 0.03 5.99
N ILE A 130 -9.76 0.49 5.35
CA ILE A 130 -9.27 1.87 5.49
C ILE A 130 -10.34 2.88 5.06
N SER A 131 -11.09 2.57 4.00
CA SER A 131 -12.19 3.42 3.49
C SER A 131 -13.38 3.50 4.45
N LEU A 132 -13.77 2.37 5.03
CA LEU A 132 -14.83 2.32 6.04
C LEU A 132 -14.43 3.09 7.30
N VAL A 133 -13.19 2.91 7.77
CA VAL A 133 -12.65 3.65 8.92
C VAL A 133 -12.65 5.15 8.62
N HIS A 134 -12.22 5.57 7.44
CA HIS A 134 -12.22 6.99 7.07
C HIS A 134 -13.63 7.60 7.09
N LYS A 135 -14.63 6.91 6.51
CA LYS A 135 -16.04 7.35 6.56
C LYS A 135 -16.57 7.40 7.99
N ALA A 136 -16.24 6.42 8.83
CA ALA A 136 -16.63 6.41 10.23
C ALA A 136 -16.01 7.57 11.01
N VAL A 137 -14.71 7.83 10.82
CA VAL A 137 -14.02 8.97 11.44
C VAL A 137 -14.64 10.28 10.99
N ASN A 138 -14.93 10.46 9.70
CA ASN A 138 -15.58 11.68 9.21
C ASN A 138 -16.99 11.88 9.76
N TYR A 139 -17.75 10.79 9.95
CA TYR A 139 -19.06 10.85 10.60
C TYR A 139 -18.96 11.25 12.07
N PHE A 140 -18.11 10.60 12.86
CA PHE A 140 -18.01 10.86 14.30
C PHE A 140 -17.29 12.18 14.63
N ALA A 141 -16.27 12.55 13.85
CA ALA A 141 -15.47 13.75 14.13
C ALA A 141 -16.06 15.02 13.52
N TYR A 142 -16.69 14.93 12.33
CA TYR A 142 -17.15 16.09 11.57
C TYR A 142 -18.65 16.07 11.25
N GLY A 143 -19.39 15.03 11.64
CA GLY A 143 -20.83 14.93 11.38
C GLY A 143 -21.18 14.72 9.90
N ILE A 144 -20.21 14.36 9.06
CA ILE A 144 -20.42 14.16 7.62
C ILE A 144 -21.10 12.80 7.43
N SER A 145 -22.29 12.79 6.81
CA SER A 145 -23.01 11.55 6.55
C SER A 145 -22.16 10.59 5.70
N PRO A 146 -21.96 9.33 6.13
CA PRO A 146 -21.23 8.36 5.34
C PRO A 146 -22.10 7.99 4.14
N ASP A 147 -21.77 8.52 2.95
CA ASP A 147 -22.43 8.11 1.70
C ASP A 147 -22.01 6.66 1.36
N LEU A 148 -22.67 5.71 2.02
CA LEU A 148 -22.45 4.28 1.85
C LEU A 148 -23.12 3.77 0.58
N ILE A 149 -24.26 4.35 0.21
CA ILE A 149 -24.99 3.94 -0.99
C ILE A 149 -24.18 4.31 -2.23
N GLY A 150 -23.64 5.53 -2.32
CA GLY A 150 -22.76 5.95 -3.41
C GLY A 150 -21.50 5.08 -3.51
N SER A 151 -20.91 4.68 -2.38
CA SER A 151 -19.76 3.76 -2.36
C SER A 151 -20.12 2.34 -2.79
N LEU A 152 -21.25 1.79 -2.35
CA LEU A 152 -21.70 0.46 -2.80
C LEU A 152 -22.02 0.45 -4.29
N LEU A 153 -22.66 1.51 -4.80
CA LEU A 153 -22.88 1.67 -6.23
C LEU A 153 -21.57 1.81 -7.00
N GLY A 154 -20.60 2.58 -6.50
CA GLY A 154 -19.28 2.70 -7.10
C GLY A 154 -18.56 1.36 -7.20
N LEU A 155 -18.62 0.55 -6.14
CA LEU A 155 -18.09 -0.82 -6.14
C LEU A 155 -18.76 -1.68 -7.19
N LEU A 156 -20.10 -1.69 -7.24
CA LEU A 156 -20.86 -2.54 -8.16
C LEU A 156 -20.69 -2.10 -9.62
N ILE A 157 -20.65 -0.81 -9.90
CA ILE A 157 -20.50 -0.28 -11.26
C ILE A 157 -19.07 -0.53 -11.75
N ALA A 158 -18.05 -0.13 -10.98
CA ALA A 158 -16.66 -0.30 -11.40
C ALA A 158 -16.27 -1.77 -11.49
N GLY A 159 -16.59 -2.56 -10.45
CA GLY A 159 -16.34 -4.00 -10.44
C GLY A 159 -17.16 -4.74 -11.49
N GLY A 160 -18.44 -4.40 -11.66
CA GLY A 160 -19.31 -5.01 -12.66
C GLY A 160 -18.87 -4.74 -14.09
N LEU A 161 -18.40 -3.53 -14.39
CA LEU A 161 -17.83 -3.19 -15.71
C LEU A 161 -16.61 -4.06 -16.02
N PHE A 162 -15.67 -4.18 -15.07
CA PHE A 162 -14.47 -4.98 -15.26
C PHE A 162 -14.79 -6.47 -15.35
N LEU A 163 -15.73 -6.96 -14.55
CA LEU A 163 -16.24 -8.33 -14.64
C LEU A 163 -16.84 -8.62 -16.02
N ALA A 164 -17.63 -7.68 -16.57
CA ALA A 164 -18.19 -7.82 -17.90
C ALA A 164 -17.10 -7.93 -18.97
N ILE A 165 -16.02 -7.14 -18.86
CA ILE A 165 -14.86 -7.23 -19.75
C ILE A 165 -14.19 -8.60 -19.64
N VAL A 166 -13.99 -9.13 -18.42
CA VAL A 166 -13.40 -10.48 -18.22
C VAL A 166 -14.25 -11.55 -18.89
N VAL A 167 -15.57 -11.51 -18.70
CA VAL A 167 -16.51 -12.49 -19.28
C VAL A 167 -16.53 -12.40 -20.80
N ILE A 168 -16.62 -11.19 -21.36
CA ILE A 168 -16.65 -10.96 -22.82
C ILE A 168 -15.32 -11.35 -23.47
N SER A 169 -14.20 -11.03 -22.84
CA SER A 169 -12.85 -11.36 -23.32
C SER A 169 -12.46 -12.82 -23.12
N ARG A 170 -13.32 -13.66 -22.52
CA ARG A 170 -13.05 -15.06 -22.16
C ARG A 170 -11.79 -15.23 -21.31
N GLY A 171 -11.59 -14.32 -20.35
CA GLY A 171 -10.45 -14.37 -19.43
C GLY A 171 -9.21 -13.61 -19.92
N GLY A 172 -9.37 -12.60 -20.77
CA GLY A 172 -8.26 -11.76 -21.22
C GLY A 172 -7.63 -10.85 -20.15
N MET A 173 -8.18 -10.85 -18.92
CA MET A 173 -7.73 -10.03 -17.79
C MET A 173 -7.85 -10.82 -16.48
N GLY A 174 -6.97 -10.53 -15.53
CA GLY A 174 -6.90 -11.22 -14.24
C GLY A 174 -8.09 -10.87 -13.34
N GLY A 175 -8.59 -11.85 -12.58
CA GLY A 175 -9.68 -11.63 -11.61
C GLY A 175 -9.33 -10.63 -10.50
N GLY A 176 -8.03 -10.47 -10.18
CA GLY A 176 -7.55 -9.50 -9.20
C GLY A 176 -7.78 -8.04 -9.63
N ASP A 177 -7.75 -7.75 -10.94
CA ASP A 177 -8.00 -6.39 -11.44
C ASP A 177 -9.45 -5.97 -11.17
N VAL A 178 -10.38 -6.93 -11.29
CA VAL A 178 -11.80 -6.73 -11.01
C VAL A 178 -12.03 -6.37 -9.54
N THR A 179 -11.38 -7.09 -8.62
CA THR A 179 -11.55 -6.86 -7.18
C THR A 179 -10.89 -5.56 -6.74
N LEU A 180 -9.70 -5.23 -7.27
CA LEU A 180 -9.01 -3.98 -7.01
C LEU A 180 -9.84 -2.78 -7.47
N ILE A 181 -10.36 -2.81 -8.70
CA ILE A 181 -11.14 -1.70 -9.26
C ILE A 181 -12.50 -1.58 -8.58
N GLY A 182 -13.12 -2.68 -8.18
CA GLY A 182 -14.28 -2.65 -7.30
C GLY A 182 -13.99 -1.93 -5.97
N ALA A 183 -12.87 -2.24 -5.32
CA ALA A 183 -12.48 -1.57 -4.08
C ALA A 183 -12.16 -0.08 -4.27
N LEU A 184 -11.54 0.31 -5.39
CA LEU A 184 -11.34 1.71 -5.74
C LEU A 184 -12.65 2.43 -6.07
N GLY A 185 -13.60 1.72 -6.71
CA GLY A 185 -14.96 2.20 -6.91
C GLY A 185 -15.67 2.48 -5.59
N PHE A 186 -15.45 1.66 -4.57
CA PHE A 186 -15.95 1.91 -3.22
C PHE A 186 -15.35 3.17 -2.59
N VAL A 187 -14.04 3.39 -2.76
CA VAL A 187 -13.31 4.56 -2.26
C VAL A 187 -13.88 5.84 -2.88
N LEU A 188 -13.99 5.87 -4.21
CA LEU A 188 -14.40 7.07 -4.96
C LEU A 188 -15.91 7.34 -4.87
N GLY A 189 -16.70 6.27 -4.82
CA GLY A 189 -18.16 6.35 -4.86
C GLY A 189 -18.70 6.93 -6.16
N VAL A 190 -20.02 7.02 -6.24
CA VAL A 190 -20.74 7.67 -7.34
C VAL A 190 -21.37 8.94 -6.80
N LYS A 191 -21.01 10.07 -7.39
CA LYS A 191 -21.71 11.32 -7.12
C LYS A 191 -23.08 11.24 -7.79
N TYR A 192 -24.14 11.18 -7.00
CA TYR A 192 -25.49 11.37 -7.50
C TYR A 192 -25.57 12.78 -8.11
N ILE A 193 -25.84 12.84 -9.41
CA ILE A 193 -26.12 14.09 -10.15
C ILE A 193 -27.49 14.60 -9.75
#